data_AF-A0A356KJM2-F1
#
_entry.id   AF-A0A356KJM2-F1
#
_cell.length_a   1.000
_cell.length_b   1.000
_cell.length_c   1.000
_cell.angle_alpha   90.00
_cell.angle_beta   90.00
_cell.angle_gamma   90.00
#
_symmetry.space_group_name_H-M   'P 1'
#
loop_
_entity.id
_entity.type
_entity.pdbx_description
1 polymer ?
#
loop_
_entity_poly.entity_id
_entity_poly.type
_entity_poly.pdbx_seq_one_letter_code
_entity_poly.pdbx_strand_id
1 'polypeptide(L)'
;LQEVQEDHPPLTSHELEQLFDEILPTPNREEFERENDTDFAYEIKGLARFRANLFRDRKGVGGVFRIIPSDILTAEKLGLSSAILELCYLTKGLVLVTGPTGSGKSTTL
;
A
#
# COMPACT_ATOMS: atom_id res chain seq x y z
N LEU A 1 12.07 14.04 -5.54
CA LEU A 1 10.79 14.16 -4.83
C LEU A 1 10.29 15.57 -5.11
N GLN A 2 9.22 15.70 -5.90
CA GLN A 2 8.63 17.00 -6.20
C GLN A 2 8.16 17.62 -4.86
N GLU A 3 8.47 18.90 -4.64
CA GLU A 3 7.97 19.63 -3.47
C GLU A 3 6.45 19.49 -3.40
N VAL A 4 5.91 19.12 -2.24
CA VAL A 4 4.48 19.15 -2.00
C VAL A 4 4.08 20.61 -2.14
N GLN A 5 3.25 20.93 -3.12
CA GLN A 5 2.76 22.28 -3.33
C GLN A 5 1.84 22.61 -2.14
N GLU A 6 2.36 23.34 -1.15
CA GLU A 6 1.66 23.62 0.12
C GLU A 6 0.39 24.48 -0.07
N ASP A 7 0.25 25.12 -1.24
CA ASP A 7 -0.83 26.06 -1.58
C ASP A 7 -1.97 25.45 -2.41
N HIS A 8 -2.29 24.16 -2.24
CA HIS A 8 -3.50 23.61 -2.84
C HIS A 8 -4.74 23.92 -1.96
N PRO A 9 -5.85 24.45 -2.53
CA PRO A 9 -7.07 24.66 -1.75
C PRO A 9 -7.61 23.33 -1.17
N PRO A 10 -8.33 23.34 -0.04
CA PRO A 10 -8.92 22.12 0.50
C PRO A 10 -9.78 21.40 -0.54
N LEU A 11 -9.51 20.11 -0.74
CA LEU A 11 -10.29 19.27 -1.63
C LEU A 11 -11.68 19.00 -1.02
N THR A 12 -12.70 19.16 -1.83
CA THR A 12 -14.07 18.79 -1.51
C THR A 12 -14.26 17.28 -1.68
N SER A 13 -15.27 16.72 -1.01
CA SER A 13 -15.63 15.31 -1.17
C SER A 13 -15.97 14.95 -2.62
N HIS A 14 -16.57 15.89 -3.38
CA HIS A 14 -16.89 15.67 -4.79
C HIS A 14 -15.64 15.58 -5.67
N GLU A 15 -14.65 16.45 -5.46
CA GLU A 15 -13.37 16.37 -6.17
C GLU A 15 -12.64 15.06 -5.84
N LEU A 16 -12.68 14.61 -4.58
CA LEU A 16 -12.09 13.33 -4.19
C LEU A 16 -12.79 12.14 -4.85
N GLU A 17 -14.13 12.13 -4.92
CA GLU A 17 -14.87 11.06 -5.62
C GLU A 17 -14.46 10.98 -7.10
N GLN A 18 -14.32 12.13 -7.78
CA GLN A 18 -13.83 12.18 -9.16
C GLN A 18 -12.41 11.63 -9.31
N LEU A 19 -11.49 12.01 -8.41
CA LEU A 19 -10.11 11.51 -8.42
C LEU A 19 -10.05 9.99 -8.16
N PHE A 20 -10.89 9.49 -7.25
CA PHE A 20 -10.93 8.07 -6.93
C PHE A 20 -11.49 7.24 -8.08
N ASP A 21 -12.47 7.78 -8.82
CA ASP A 21 -13.07 7.10 -9.97
C ASP A 21 -12.06 6.76 -11.07
N GLU A 22 -11.01 7.56 -11.24
CA GLU A 22 -9.95 7.32 -12.22
C GLU A 22 -9.04 6.15 -11.87
N ILE A 23 -8.93 5.80 -10.58
CA ILE A 23 -7.96 4.84 -10.08
C ILE A 23 -8.58 3.56 -9.50
N LEU A 24 -9.88 3.59 -9.19
CA LEU A 24 -10.64 2.49 -8.60
C LEU A 24 -10.85 1.34 -9.60
N PRO A 25 -10.33 0.13 -9.33
CA PRO A 25 -10.70 -1.05 -10.09
C PRO A 25 -12.18 -1.40 -9.92
N THR A 26 -12.82 -1.97 -10.95
CA THR A 26 -14.25 -2.33 -10.92
C THR A 26 -14.67 -3.15 -9.69
N PRO A 27 -13.94 -4.21 -9.27
CA PRO A 27 -14.32 -4.98 -8.09
C PRO A 27 -14.28 -4.14 -6.79
N ASN A 28 -13.30 -3.24 -6.69
CA ASN A 28 -13.12 -2.36 -5.54
C ASN A 28 -14.16 -1.24 -5.49
N ARG A 29 -14.70 -0.82 -6.65
CA ARG A 29 -15.84 0.11 -6.70
C ARG A 29 -17.07 -0.50 -6.03
N GLU A 30 -17.43 -1.72 -6.40
CA GLU A 30 -18.56 -2.44 -5.81
C GLU A 30 -18.35 -2.70 -4.31
N GLU A 31 -17.11 -3.02 -3.91
CA GLU A 31 -16.76 -3.17 -2.50
C GLU A 31 -16.90 -1.84 -1.74
N PHE A 32 -16.37 -0.75 -2.27
CA PHE A 32 -16.44 0.57 -1.64
C PHE A 32 -17.88 1.06 -1.48
N GLU A 33 -18.73 0.86 -2.49
CA GLU A 33 -20.15 1.21 -2.41
C GLU A 33 -20.90 0.44 -1.32
N ARG A 34 -20.51 -0.83 -1.09
CA ARG A 34 -21.14 -1.71 -0.11
C ARG A 34 -20.61 -1.49 1.31
N GLU A 35 -19.29 -1.39 1.45
CA GLU A 35 -18.60 -1.44 2.75
C GLU A 35 -18.14 -0.06 3.24
N ASN A 36 -18.15 0.96 2.37
CA ASN A 36 -17.55 2.28 2.63
C ASN A 36 -16.03 2.24 2.91
N ASP A 37 -15.36 1.15 2.55
CA ASP A 37 -13.92 0.95 2.65
C ASP A 37 -13.45 0.00 1.54
N THR A 38 -12.26 0.22 0.97
CA THR A 38 -11.62 -0.73 0.06
C THR A 38 -10.10 -0.54 0.03
N ASP A 39 -9.35 -1.63 -0.16
CA ASP A 39 -7.90 -1.66 -0.33
C ASP A 39 -7.54 -2.18 -1.74
N PHE A 40 -6.68 -1.47 -2.47
CA PHE A 40 -6.16 -1.95 -3.76
C PHE A 40 -4.74 -1.45 -4.04
N ALA A 41 -4.08 -2.10 -5.01
CA ALA A 41 -2.80 -1.63 -5.53
C ALA A 41 -3.03 -0.77 -6.78
N TYR A 42 -2.35 0.37 -6.86
CA TYR A 42 -2.37 1.26 -8.02
C TYR A 42 -0.94 1.53 -8.50
N GLU A 43 -0.71 1.50 -9.81
CA GLU A 43 0.61 1.70 -10.40
C GLU A 43 0.60 2.88 -11.36
N ILE A 44 1.51 3.83 -11.12
CA ILE A 44 1.88 4.85 -12.09
C ILE A 44 3.12 4.32 -12.80
N LYS A 45 2.94 3.85 -14.04
CA LYS A 45 4.00 3.23 -14.85
C LYS A 45 5.22 4.15 -14.93
N GLY A 46 6.39 3.61 -14.58
CA GLY A 46 7.66 4.33 -14.60
C GLY A 46 7.89 5.29 -13.43
N LEU A 47 6.95 5.38 -12.48
CA LEU A 47 7.08 6.24 -11.30
C LEU A 47 7.06 5.45 -9.99
N ALA A 48 5.91 4.87 -9.64
CA ALA A 48 5.74 4.18 -8.34
C ALA A 48 4.50 3.30 -8.32
N ARG A 49 4.51 2.34 -7.39
CA ARG A 49 3.34 1.55 -6.99
C ARG A 49 2.85 2.03 -5.64
N PHE A 50 1.55 1.97 -5.41
CA PHE A 50 0.91 2.39 -4.18
C PHE A 50 -0.05 1.31 -3.71
N ARG A 51 -0.14 1.13 -2.39
CA ARG A 51 -1.31 0.54 -1.75
C ARG A 51 -2.23 1.69 -1.38
N ALA A 52 -3.35 1.79 -2.08
CA ALA A 52 -4.43 2.72 -1.81
C ALA A 52 -5.44 2.07 -0.87
N ASN A 53 -5.86 2.81 0.15
CA ASN A 53 -7.07 2.52 0.92
C ASN A 53 -7.99 3.72 0.77
N LEU A 54 -9.22 3.48 0.31
CA LEU A 54 -10.27 4.50 0.22
C LEU A 54 -11.33 4.19 1.27
N PHE A 55 -11.83 5.22 1.94
CA PHE A 55 -12.77 5.08 3.04
C PHE A 55 -13.78 6.23 3.04
N ARG A 56 -14.93 6.05 3.71
CA ARG A 56 -15.89 7.13 4.00
C ARG A 56 -16.00 7.35 5.50
N ASP A 57 -15.85 8.60 5.93
CA ASP A 57 -16.05 9.03 7.31
C ASP A 57 -17.19 10.06 7.43
N ARG A 58 -17.32 10.71 8.59
CA ARG A 58 -18.36 11.71 8.85
C ARG A 58 -18.20 13.01 8.04
N LYS A 59 -17.01 13.26 7.47
CA LYS A 59 -16.67 14.44 6.67
C LYS A 59 -16.75 14.16 5.17
N GLY A 60 -16.75 12.89 4.76
CA GLY A 60 -16.91 12.50 3.36
C GLY A 60 -16.03 11.32 3.00
N VAL A 61 -15.67 11.21 1.72
CA VAL A 61 -14.70 10.21 1.26
C VAL A 61 -13.27 10.69 1.54
N GLY A 62 -12.37 9.75 1.74
CA GLY A 62 -10.94 9.99 1.95
C GLY A 62 -10.11 8.84 1.40
N GLY A 63 -8.81 9.08 1.25
CA GLY A 63 -7.89 8.09 0.71
C GLY A 63 -6.51 8.18 1.35
N VAL A 64 -5.90 7.03 1.64
CA VAL A 64 -4.52 6.91 2.10
C VAL A 64 -3.72 6.14 1.06
N PHE A 65 -2.63 6.75 0.59
CA PHE A 65 -1.72 6.16 -0.39
C PHE A 65 -0.38 5.88 0.25
N ARG A 66 0.01 4.60 0.29
CA ARG A 66 1.31 4.15 0.81
C ARG A 66 2.17 3.64 -0.33
N ILE A 67 3.38 4.18 -0.49
CA ILE A 67 4.33 3.73 -1.51
C ILE A 67 4.66 2.24 -1.27
N ILE A 68 4.53 1.44 -2.32
CA ILE A 68 5.06 0.09 -2.41
C ILE A 68 6.43 0.21 -3.08
N PRO A 69 7.53 -0.18 -2.42
CA PRO A 69 8.86 -0.14 -3.02
C PRO A 69 8.91 -0.94 -4.33
N SER A 70 9.43 -0.32 -5.40
CA SER A 70 9.59 -0.95 -6.71
C SER A 70 10.69 -2.00 -6.71
N ASP A 71 11.76 -1.75 -5.95
CA ASP A 71 12.88 -2.65 -5.79
C ASP A 71 12.64 -3.59 -4.61
N ILE A 72 12.43 -4.87 -4.91
CA ILE A 72 12.49 -5.91 -3.88
C ILE A 72 13.97 -6.08 -3.50
N LEU A 73 14.29 -5.77 -2.24
CA LEU A 73 15.66 -5.93 -1.74
C LEU A 73 15.99 -7.41 -1.65
N THR A 74 17.19 -7.79 -2.11
CA THR A 74 17.68 -9.14 -1.92
C THR A 74 18.00 -9.39 -0.45
N ALA A 75 18.03 -10.66 -0.04
CA ALA A 75 18.36 -11.03 1.34
C ALA A 75 19.73 -10.48 1.78
N GLU A 76 20.70 -10.41 0.87
CA GLU A 76 22.03 -9.85 1.13
C GLU A 76 21.95 -8.36 1.41
N LYS A 77 21.15 -7.61 0.63
CA LYS A 77 20.95 -6.16 0.84
C LYS A 77 20.22 -5.86 2.15
N LEU A 78 19.39 -6.79 2.62
CA LEU A 78 18.71 -6.71 3.91
C LEU A 78 19.59 -7.13 5.09
N GLY A 79 20.80 -7.66 4.83
CA GLY A 79 21.68 -8.15 5.88
C GLY A 79 21.13 -9.38 6.61
N LEU A 80 20.26 -10.17 5.96
CA LEU A 80 19.71 -11.39 6.55
C LEU A 80 20.82 -12.44 6.64
N SER A 81 20.90 -13.12 7.78
CA SER A 81 21.86 -14.21 7.97
C SER A 81 21.46 -15.44 7.15
N SER A 82 22.44 -16.31 6.86
CA SER A 82 22.18 -17.58 6.18
C SER A 82 21.13 -18.43 6.89
N ALA A 83 21.10 -18.39 8.23
CA ALA A 83 20.10 -19.10 9.04
C ALA A 83 18.66 -18.65 8.76
N ILE A 84 18.43 -17.38 8.40
CA ILE A 84 17.10 -16.89 8.00
C ILE A 84 16.75 -17.43 6.62
N LEU A 85 17.70 -17.47 5.69
CA LEU A 85 17.49 -17.98 4.34
C LEU A 85 17.20 -19.48 4.31
N GLU A 86 17.79 -20.24 5.23
CA GLU A 86 17.51 -21.68 5.39
C GLU A 86 16.02 -21.94 5.69
N LEU A 87 15.31 -21.00 6.33
CA LEU A 87 13.87 -21.12 6.61
C LEU A 87 13.04 -21.15 5.32
N CYS A 88 13.51 -20.54 4.23
CA CYS A 88 12.82 -20.54 2.93
C CYS A 88 12.80 -21.93 2.27
N TYR A 89 13.67 -22.86 2.70
CA TYR A 89 13.77 -24.22 2.16
C TYR A 89 13.03 -25.27 3.00
N LEU A 90 12.37 -24.86 4.09
CA LEU A 90 11.53 -25.76 4.88
C LEU A 90 10.36 -26.27 4.03
N THR A 91 10.25 -27.58 3.87
CA THR A 91 9.19 -28.19 3.06
C THR A 91 7.83 -28.18 3.76
N LYS A 92 7.81 -28.07 5.10
CA LYS A 92 6.62 -28.07 5.96
C LYS A 92 6.94 -27.36 7.28
N GLY A 93 5.97 -26.67 7.86
CA GLY A 93 6.11 -25.97 9.15
C GLY A 93 5.43 -24.61 9.14
N LEU A 94 5.52 -23.89 10.27
CA LEU A 94 5.04 -22.52 10.41
C LEU A 94 6.23 -21.62 10.74
N VAL A 95 6.50 -20.63 9.89
CA VAL A 95 7.51 -19.59 10.11
C VAL A 95 6.79 -18.29 10.49
N LEU A 96 7.15 -17.71 11.64
CA LEU A 96 6.55 -16.48 12.15
C LEU A 96 7.56 -15.34 12.11
N VAL A 97 7.33 -14.36 11.25
CA VAL A 97 8.10 -13.11 11.19
C VAL A 97 7.35 -12.04 11.96
N THR A 98 7.90 -11.62 13.11
CA THR A 98 7.22 -10.72 14.06
C THR A 98 8.03 -9.45 14.32
N GLY A 99 7.39 -8.42 14.89
CA GLY A 99 8.00 -7.12 15.15
C GLY A 99 7.00 -5.94 15.04
N PRO A 100 7.34 -4.75 15.58
CA PRO A 100 6.45 -3.58 15.58
C PRO A 100 6.20 -3.01 14.17
N THR A 101 5.22 -2.11 14.01
CA THR A 101 4.96 -1.43 12.73
C THR A 101 6.23 -0.73 12.22
N GLY A 102 6.53 -0.90 10.93
CA GLY A 102 7.74 -0.33 10.32
C GLY A 102 9.04 -1.14 10.52
N SER A 103 9.03 -2.27 11.22
CA SER A 103 10.24 -3.07 11.50
C SER A 103 10.76 -3.92 10.32
N GLY A 104 10.30 -3.70 9.09
CA GLY A 104 10.76 -4.44 7.91
C GLY A 104 10.16 -5.84 7.70
N LYS A 105 9.16 -6.28 8.49
CA LYS A 105 8.52 -7.62 8.34
C LYS A 105 8.08 -7.94 6.90
N SER A 106 7.36 -7.01 6.27
CA SER A 106 6.88 -7.14 4.89
C SER A 106 7.98 -6.99 3.84
N THR A 107 9.16 -6.54 4.25
CA THR A 107 10.34 -6.47 3.39
C THR A 107 11.18 -7.75 3.50
N THR A 108 11.11 -8.45 4.64
CA THR A 108 11.74 -9.76 4.88
C THR A 108 10.93 -10.93 4.31
N LEU A 109 9.59 -10.87 4.37
CA LEU A 109 8.67 -11.83 3.74
C LEU A 109 8.45 -11.51 2.27
#